data_AF-A0A1H4DDE1-F1
#
_entry.id   AF-A0A1H4DDE1-F1
#
_cell.length_a   1.000
_cell.length_b   1.000
_cell.length_c   1.000
_cell.angle_alpha   90.00
_cell.angle_beta   90.00
_cell.angle_gamma   90.00
#
_symmetry.space_group_name_H-M   'P 1'
#
loop_
_entity.id
_entity.type
_entity.pdbx_description
1 polymer ?
#
loop_
_entity_poly.entity_id
_entity_poly.type
_entity_poly.pdbx_seq_one_letter_code
_entity_poly.pdbx_strand_id
1 'polypeptide(L)'
;MEPPCAALETLPLAESLAQTVLRVTALWQELIEPSLASAQTIAVVGHGNSLRALVMQLEELSEQTVSCLEIANGEMRAYESGAGRTLHLQCIWQPSVLAPISKIL
;
A
#
# COMPACT_ATOMS: atom_id res chain seq x y z
N MET A 1 37.48 -8.37 -5.73
CA MET A 1 36.57 -7.28 -6.13
C MET A 1 35.19 -7.74 -5.72
N GLU A 2 34.80 -7.40 -4.49
CA GLU A 2 33.47 -7.70 -3.95
C GLU A 2 32.43 -6.84 -4.68
N PRO A 3 31.21 -7.36 -4.95
CA PRO A 3 30.17 -6.53 -5.55
C PRO A 3 29.80 -5.41 -4.56
N PRO A 4 29.32 -4.24 -5.04
CA PRO A 4 28.96 -3.14 -4.17
C PRO A 4 27.70 -3.47 -3.35
N CYS A 5 27.87 -4.23 -2.28
CA CYS A 5 26.86 -4.47 -1.24
C CYS A 5 26.61 -3.23 -0.36
N ALA A 6 27.22 -2.08 -0.66
CA ALA A 6 27.04 -0.83 0.08
C ALA A 6 25.58 -0.30 0.07
N ALA A 7 24.73 -0.79 -0.85
CA ALA A 7 23.30 -0.50 -0.84
C ALA A 7 22.49 -1.36 0.16
N LEU A 8 23.10 -2.34 0.82
CA LEU A 8 22.42 -3.22 1.78
C LEU A 8 22.40 -2.66 3.21
N GLU A 9 23.26 -1.70 3.56
CA GLU A 9 23.34 -1.17 4.94
C GLU A 9 22.06 -0.45 5.39
N THR A 10 21.25 0.03 4.45
CA THR A 10 19.96 0.69 4.70
C THR A 10 18.76 -0.25 4.56
N LEU A 11 18.96 -1.50 4.14
CA LEU A 11 17.87 -2.45 4.01
C LEU A 11 17.55 -3.09 5.36
N PRO A 12 16.26 -3.17 5.75
CA PRO A 12 15.88 -3.80 7.00
C PRO A 12 16.18 -5.31 6.93
N LEU A 13 16.81 -5.84 7.99
CA LEU A 13 17.02 -7.29 8.16
C LEU A 13 15.70 -8.03 8.36
N ALA A 14 14.73 -7.37 9.00
CA ALA A 14 13.36 -7.82 9.16
C ALA A 14 12.46 -6.58 9.27
N GLU A 15 11.20 -6.73 8.87
CA GLU A 15 10.22 -5.64 8.89
C GLU A 15 8.92 -6.12 9.53
N SER A 16 8.47 -5.39 10.55
CA SER A 16 7.10 -5.48 11.09
C SER A 16 6.14 -4.62 10.27
N LEU A 17 4.83 -4.87 10.39
CA LEU A 17 3.82 -4.01 9.75
C LEU A 17 3.97 -2.53 10.16
N ALA A 18 4.30 -2.24 11.41
CA ALA A 18 4.54 -0.88 11.88
C ALA A 18 5.72 -0.21 11.15
N GLN A 19 6.81 -0.93 10.91
CA GLN A 19 7.94 -0.42 10.12
C GLN A 19 7.57 -0.25 8.64
N THR A 20 6.77 -1.17 8.09
CA THR A 20 6.20 -1.01 6.74
C THR A 20 5.37 0.27 6.63
N VAL A 21 4.54 0.57 7.64
CA VAL A 21 3.74 1.80 7.69
C VAL A 21 4.64 3.03 7.62
N LEU A 22 5.69 3.10 8.43
CA LEU A 22 6.60 4.26 8.45
C LEU A 22 7.19 4.57 7.06
N ARG A 23 7.72 3.56 6.35
CA ARG A 23 8.29 3.80 5.02
C ARG A 23 7.23 4.13 3.95
N VAL A 24 6.02 3.58 4.07
CA VAL A 24 4.93 3.87 3.14
C VAL A 24 4.35 5.26 3.38
N THR A 25 4.28 5.72 4.64
CA THR A 25 3.91 7.10 4.98
C THR A 25 4.87 8.10 4.36
N ALA A 26 6.18 7.85 4.40
CA ALA A 26 7.17 8.69 3.73
C ALA A 26 6.92 8.74 2.21
N LEU A 27 6.75 7.57 1.56
CA LEU A 27 6.44 7.47 0.13
C LEU A 27 5.12 8.18 -0.23
N TRP A 28 4.11 8.11 0.63
CA TRP A 28 2.83 8.80 0.46
C TRP A 28 3.03 10.31 0.41
N GLN A 29 3.71 10.88 1.41
CA GLN A 29 3.91 12.32 1.55
C GLN A 29 4.83 12.90 0.46
N GLU A 30 5.85 12.15 0.05
CA GLU A 30 6.85 12.61 -0.91
C GLU A 30 6.40 12.49 -2.38
N LEU A 31 5.59 11.48 -2.70
CA LEU A 31 5.27 11.13 -4.09
C LEU A 31 3.77 11.12 -4.37
N ILE A 32 2.99 10.36 -3.62
CA ILE A 32 1.58 10.10 -3.97
C ILE A 32 0.71 11.32 -3.71
N GLU A 33 0.78 11.91 -2.51
CA GLU A 33 -0.04 13.07 -2.15
C GLU A 33 0.22 14.27 -3.10
N PRO A 34 1.47 14.66 -3.41
CA PRO A 34 1.75 15.74 -4.36
C PRO A 34 1.25 15.44 -5.79
N SER A 35 1.37 14.19 -6.25
CA SER A 35 0.86 13.78 -7.56
C SER A 35 -0.67 13.84 -7.62
N LEU A 36 -1.37 13.42 -6.57
CA LEU A 36 -2.83 13.54 -6.47
C LEU A 36 -3.27 15.02 -6.45
N ALA A 37 -2.55 15.87 -5.72
CA ALA A 37 -2.82 17.32 -5.69
C ALA A 37 -2.62 17.98 -7.08
N SER A 38 -1.78 17.38 -7.93
CA SER A 38 -1.56 17.80 -9.32
C SER A 38 -2.56 17.20 -10.31
N ALA A 39 -3.68 16.63 -9.82
CA ALA A 39 -4.72 15.98 -10.61
C ALA A 39 -4.22 14.81 -11.49
N GLN A 40 -3.15 14.14 -11.10
CA GLN A 40 -2.65 12.96 -11.80
C GLN A 40 -3.42 11.71 -11.36
N THR A 41 -3.69 10.81 -12.32
CA THR A 41 -4.17 9.46 -12.02
C THR A 41 -2.97 8.55 -11.77
N ILE A 42 -2.95 7.88 -10.61
CA ILE A 42 -1.83 7.06 -10.17
C ILE A 42 -2.31 5.60 -10.05
N ALA A 43 -1.54 4.67 -10.61
CA ALA A 43 -1.71 3.25 -10.38
C ALA A 43 -0.60 2.75 -9.45
N VAL A 44 -0.97 2.08 -8.35
CA VAL A 44 -0.03 1.48 -7.42
C VAL A 44 -0.19 -0.03 -7.44
N VAL A 45 0.90 -0.74 -7.70
CA VAL A 45 0.98 -2.20 -7.62
C VAL A 45 1.97 -2.56 -6.52
N GLY A 46 1.54 -3.37 -5.57
CA GLY A 46 2.33 -3.69 -4.39
C GLY A 46 1.92 -5.01 -3.74
N HIS A 47 2.38 -5.22 -2.51
CA HIS A 47 2.14 -6.43 -1.73
C HIS A 47 1.26 -6.12 -0.50
N GLY A 48 0.75 -7.16 0.16
CA GLY A 48 -0.21 -7.05 1.27
C GLY A 48 0.11 -5.96 2.30
N ASN A 49 1.24 -6.04 3.01
CA ASN A 49 1.56 -5.07 4.07
C ASN A 49 1.79 -3.64 3.54
N SER A 50 2.41 -3.49 2.36
CA SER A 50 2.57 -2.18 1.74
C SER A 50 1.24 -1.56 1.30
N LEU A 51 0.33 -2.38 0.75
CA LEU A 51 -1.00 -1.92 0.34
C LEU A 51 -1.86 -1.60 1.55
N ARG A 52 -1.83 -2.42 2.61
CA ARG A 52 -2.50 -2.12 3.89
C ARG A 52 -2.03 -0.80 4.48
N ALA A 53 -0.72 -0.57 4.50
CA ALA A 53 -0.14 0.68 4.96
C ALA A 53 -0.55 1.88 4.09
N LEU A 54 -0.71 1.69 2.78
CA LEU A 54 -1.19 2.74 1.90
C LEU A 54 -2.69 3.04 2.13
N VAL A 55 -3.52 2.00 2.26
CA VAL A 55 -4.95 2.12 2.59
C VAL A 55 -5.14 2.82 3.95
N MET A 56 -4.26 2.56 4.92
CA MET A 56 -4.25 3.30 6.19
C MET A 56 -4.13 4.82 5.98
N GLN A 57 -3.29 5.28 5.06
CA GLN A 57 -3.15 6.71 4.75
C GLN A 57 -4.37 7.26 4.02
N LEU A 58 -4.95 6.47 3.10
CA LEU A 58 -6.09 6.86 2.27
C LEU A 58 -7.40 6.98 3.07
N GLU A 59 -7.61 6.09 4.04
CA GLU A 59 -8.86 5.93 4.79
C GLU A 59 -8.75 6.33 6.27
N GLU A 60 -7.60 6.90 6.68
CA GLU A 60 -7.31 7.34 8.06
C GLU A 60 -7.57 6.23 9.11
N LEU A 61 -7.22 4.99 8.78
CA LEU A 61 -7.49 3.82 9.63
C LEU A 61 -6.56 3.75 10.84
N SER A 62 -7.07 3.17 11.94
CA SER A 62 -6.25 2.84 13.11
C SER A 62 -5.36 1.63 12.86
N GLU A 63 -4.26 1.51 13.62
CA GLU A 63 -3.35 0.36 13.54
C GLU A 63 -4.06 -0.98 13.73
N GLN A 64 -5.02 -1.05 14.66
CA GLN A 64 -5.78 -2.28 14.92
C GLN A 64 -6.62 -2.66 13.69
N THR A 65 -7.25 -1.68 13.04
CA THR A 65 -8.08 -1.91 11.85
C THR A 65 -7.22 -2.39 10.68
N VAL A 66 -6.05 -1.78 10.47
CA VAL A 66 -5.10 -2.16 9.42
C VAL A 66 -4.55 -3.56 9.61
N SER A 67 -4.34 -3.98 10.86
CA SER A 67 -3.87 -5.33 11.18
C SER A 67 -4.87 -6.43 10.76
N CYS A 68 -6.16 -6.11 10.77
CA CYS A 68 -7.25 -7.01 10.37
C CYS A 68 -7.68 -6.84 8.91
N LEU A 69 -7.16 -5.84 8.20
CA LEU A 69 -7.53 -5.58 6.81
C LEU A 69 -7.02 -6.70 5.90
N GLU A 70 -7.91 -7.34 5.15
CA GLU A 70 -7.53 -8.26 4.08
C GLU A 70 -7.76 -7.61 2.72
N ILE A 71 -6.73 -7.68 1.87
CA ILE A 71 -6.78 -7.27 0.47
C ILE A 71 -6.47 -8.53 -0.31
N ALA A 72 -7.41 -8.98 -1.13
CA ALA A 72 -7.25 -10.21 -1.87
C ALA A 72 -6.18 -10.06 -2.96
N ASN A 73 -5.45 -11.13 -3.25
CA ASN A 73 -4.49 -11.12 -4.36
C ASN A 73 -5.21 -10.83 -5.67
N GLY A 74 -4.78 -9.78 -6.38
CA GLY A 74 -5.39 -9.33 -7.62
C GLY A 74 -6.58 -8.39 -7.44
N GLU A 75 -7.08 -8.16 -6.23
CA GLU A 75 -8.13 -7.16 -5.99
C GLU A 75 -7.67 -5.78 -6.46
N MET A 76 -8.50 -5.13 -7.28
CA MET A 76 -8.25 -3.78 -7.78
C MET A 76 -9.21 -2.81 -7.11
N ARG A 77 -8.63 -1.88 -6.34
CA ARG A 77 -9.33 -0.77 -5.69
C ARG A 77 -9.03 0.52 -6.43
N ALA A 78 -10.07 1.26 -6.79
CA ALA A 78 -9.97 2.63 -7.27
C ALA A 78 -10.38 3.58 -6.14
N TYR A 79 -9.66 4.68 -6.02
CA TYR A 79 -10.00 5.77 -5.10
C TYR A 79 -10.25 7.02 -5.93
N GLU A 80 -11.43 7.61 -5.78
CA GLU A 80 -11.80 8.85 -6.49
C GLU A 80 -11.75 10.04 -5.54
N SER A 81 -11.21 11.17 -6.01
CA SER A 81 -11.22 12.42 -5.23
C SER A 81 -12.62 13.03 -5.21
N GLY A 82 -13.25 13.00 -4.04
CA GLY A 82 -14.48 13.71 -3.75
C GLY A 82 -14.25 15.20 -3.42
N ALA A 83 -15.33 15.93 -3.17
CA ALA A 83 -15.24 17.31 -2.72
C ALA A 83 -14.53 17.37 -1.34
N GLY A 84 -13.49 18.20 -1.22
CA GLY A 84 -12.83 18.46 0.07
C GLY A 84 -11.79 17.42 0.53
N ARG A 85 -10.92 16.92 -0.38
CA ARG A 85 -9.84 15.93 -0.12
C ARG A 85 -10.31 14.54 0.34
N THR A 86 -11.61 14.30 0.41
CA THR A 86 -12.15 12.97 0.73
C THR A 86 -11.91 12.02 -0.45
N LEU A 87 -11.46 10.80 -0.17
CA LEU A 87 -11.30 9.76 -1.19
C LEU A 87 -12.42 8.73 -1.06
N HIS A 88 -13.13 8.46 -2.16
CA HIS A 88 -14.18 7.45 -2.22
C HIS A 88 -13.60 6.15 -2.78
N LEU A 89 -13.64 5.09 -1.98
CA LEU A 89 -13.24 3.75 -2.41
C LEU A 89 -14.31 3.13 -3.31
N GLN A 90 -13.89 2.65 -4.47
CA GLN A 90 -14.64 1.78 -5.35
C GLN A 90 -13.81 0.53 -5.65
N CYS A 91 -14.32 -0.65 -5.27
CA CYS A 91 -13.76 -1.90 -5.79
C CYS A 91 -14.17 -2.05 -7.26
N ILE A 92 -13.19 -2.00 -8.16
CA ILE A 92 -13.43 -2.09 -9.62
C ILE A 92 -13.31 -3.52 -10.13
N TRP A 93 -12.57 -4.37 -9.41
CA TRP A 93 -12.49 -5.80 -9.70
C TRP A 93 -12.00 -6.59 -8.50
N GLN A 94 -12.53 -7.79 -8.33
CA GLN A 94 -12.04 -8.78 -7.38
C GLN A 94 -12.10 -10.18 -8.01
N PRO A 95 -11.17 -11.09 -7.65
CA PRO A 95 -11.21 -12.45 -8.15
C PRO A 95 -12.48 -13.17 -7.64
N SER A 96 -13.16 -13.88 -8.53
CA SER A 96 -14.34 -14.69 -8.19
C SER A 96 -14.01 -15.92 -7.34
N VAL A 97 -12.74 -16.34 -7.34
CA VAL A 97 -12.23 -17.45 -6.55
C VAL A 97 -11.03 -16.95 -5.76
N LEU A 98 -11.20 -16.86 -4.45
CA LEU A 98 -10.09 -16.68 -3.51
C LEU A 98 -9.38 -18.03 -3.36
N ALA A 99 -8.28 -18.22 -4.10
CA ALA A 99 -7.38 -19.32 -3.79
C ALA A 99 -6.82 -19.06 -2.38
N PRO A 100 -6.89 -20.03 -1.44
CA PRO A 100 -6.30 -19.85 -0.13
C PRO A 100 -4.81 -19.55 -0.30
N ILE A 101 -4.29 -18.59 0.48
CA ILE A 101 -2.88 -18.14 0.44
C ILE A 101 -1.91 -19.34 0.54
N SER A 102 -2.32 -20.43 1.20
CA SER A 102 -1.59 -21.70 1.29
C SER A 102 -1.33 -22.42 -0.04
N LYS A 103 -1.85 -21.92 -1.17
CA LYS A 103 -1.61 -22.48 -2.51
C LYS A 103 -0.70 -21.61 -3.40
N ILE A 104 -0.21 -20.47 -2.90
CA ILE A 104 0.60 -19.51 -3.67
C ILE A 104 2.07 -19.48 -3.18
N LEU A 105 2.36 -20.05 -2.01
CA LEU A 105 3.71 -20.24 -1.47
C LEU A 105 4.10 -21.72 -1.45
#